data_AF-A0A1C3P8J5-F1
#
_entry.id   AF-A0A1C3P8J5-F1
#
_cell.length_a   1.000
_cell.length_b   1.000
_cell.length_c   1.000
_cell.angle_alpha   90.00
_cell.angle_beta   90.00
_cell.angle_gamma   90.00
#
_symmetry.space_group_name_H-M   'P 1'
#
loop_
_entity.id
_entity.type
_entity.pdbx_description
1 polymer ?
#
loop_
_entity_poly.entity_id
_entity_poly.type
_entity_poly.pdbx_seq_one_letter_code
_entity_poly.pdbx_strand_id
1 'polypeptide(L)'
;MPLEETLRAFDDLVRAGKVLYVGVSEWTAAQISDAVRIAADLGFDRIISNQPQYSMLWRTIEAEVVPTSQAAGISQIVWSPIAQGVLTGKYRPGEPLPEGTRATSANGANFVRRLLRDEVLTRVQDLLPVAADAGLSPAQLAVAWVLQNDNVASAIIGASRPEQVHENVKAAGVKLDPEILARIDSVLDGVVVTDPEAVG
;
A
#
# COMPACT_ATOMS: atom_id res chain seq x y z
N MET A 1 -4.47 6.56 23.11
CA MET A 1 -3.88 5.68 24.14
C MET A 1 -2.42 6.04 24.30
N PRO A 2 -1.87 6.08 25.52
CA PRO A 2 -0.43 6.23 25.71
C PRO A 2 0.31 5.10 24.98
N LEU A 3 1.36 5.45 24.24
CA LEU A 3 2.13 4.50 23.45
C LEU A 3 2.78 3.42 24.34
N GLU A 4 3.29 3.82 25.51
CA GLU A 4 3.89 2.92 26.50
C GLU A 4 2.92 1.84 26.98
N GLU A 5 1.67 2.21 27.32
CA GLU A 5 0.65 1.26 27.78
C GLU A 5 0.33 0.22 26.69
N THR A 6 0.28 0.68 25.43
CA THR A 6 0.05 -0.19 24.27
C THR A 6 1.20 -1.18 24.10
N LEU A 7 2.45 -0.72 24.19
CA LEU A 7 3.63 -1.57 24.04
C LEU A 7 3.78 -2.56 25.19
N ARG A 8 3.46 -2.18 26.43
CA ARG A 8 3.41 -3.11 27.57
C ARG A 8 2.40 -4.23 27.34
N ALA A 9 1.20 -3.89 26.87
CA ALA A 9 0.19 -4.89 26.57
C ALA A 9 0.64 -5.85 25.45
N PHE A 10 1.35 -5.36 24.44
CA PHE A 10 1.94 -6.20 23.41
C PHE A 10 3.00 -7.14 23.96
N ASP A 11 3.93 -6.63 24.78
CA ASP A 11 4.97 -7.43 25.44
C ASP A 11 4.39 -8.54 26.32
N ASP A 12 3.36 -8.21 27.12
CA ASP A 12 2.65 -9.19 27.95
C ASP A 12 2.06 -10.35 27.12
N LEU A 13 1.50 -10.04 25.94
CA LEU A 13 0.94 -11.05 25.03
C LEU A 13 2.03 -11.93 24.40
N VAL A 14 3.18 -11.35 24.05
CA VAL A 14 4.33 -12.10 23.52
C VAL A 14 4.89 -13.02 24.59
N ARG A 15 5.16 -12.51 25.80
CA ARG A 15 5.65 -13.30 26.94
C ARG A 15 4.70 -14.41 27.35
N ALA A 16 3.39 -14.16 27.24
CA ALA A 16 2.37 -15.18 27.48
C ALA A 16 2.27 -16.24 26.36
N GLY A 17 3.04 -16.11 25.28
CA GLY A 17 3.01 -17.01 24.12
C GLY A 17 1.73 -16.94 23.31
N LYS A 18 0.94 -15.86 23.44
CA LYS A 18 -0.33 -15.68 22.73
C LYS A 18 -0.13 -15.13 21.32
N VAL A 19 0.95 -14.39 21.12
CA VAL A 19 1.38 -13.86 19.82
C VAL A 19 2.88 -14.08 19.66
N LEU A 20 3.33 -14.29 18.43
CA LEU A 20 4.76 -14.47 18.12
C LEU A 20 5.42 -13.15 17.72
N TYR A 21 4.68 -12.30 17.01
CA TYR A 21 5.18 -11.04 16.47
C TYR A 21 4.10 -9.98 16.52
N VAL A 22 4.54 -8.73 16.63
CA VAL A 22 3.66 -7.57 16.71
C VAL A 22 3.88 -6.69 15.48
N GLY A 23 2.77 -6.30 14.87
CA GLY A 23 2.73 -5.30 13.81
C GLY A 23 1.74 -4.19 14.15
N VAL A 24 1.97 -3.02 13.57
CA VAL A 24 1.10 -1.85 13.69
C VAL A 24 0.54 -1.48 12.31
N SER A 25 -0.43 -0.58 12.26
CA SER A 25 -1.05 -0.15 11.00
C SER A 25 -1.24 1.35 11.05
N GLU A 26 -0.93 2.02 9.94
CA GLU A 26 -1.07 3.48 9.79
C GLU A 26 -0.35 4.28 10.89
N TRP A 27 0.79 3.78 11.39
CA TRP A 27 1.61 4.54 12.33
C TRP A 27 2.54 5.50 11.59
N THR A 28 2.63 6.73 12.12
CA THR A 28 3.53 7.77 11.60
C THR A 28 4.99 7.45 11.93
N ALA A 29 5.92 8.10 11.23
CA ALA A 29 7.34 7.99 11.52
C ALA A 29 7.66 8.33 12.99
N ALA A 30 7.01 9.35 13.55
CA ALA A 30 7.16 9.73 14.96
C ALA A 30 6.71 8.60 15.90
N GLN A 31 5.54 8.00 15.67
CA GLN A 31 5.04 6.90 16.49
C GLN A 31 5.94 5.67 16.42
N ILE A 32 6.45 5.33 15.23
CA ILE A 32 7.41 4.22 15.05
C ILE A 32 8.70 4.50 15.81
N SER A 33 9.26 5.71 15.67
CA SER A 33 10.49 6.11 16.35
C SER A 33 10.33 6.06 17.88
N ASP A 34 9.24 6.60 18.41
CA ASP A 34 8.96 6.54 19.84
C ASP A 34 8.78 5.11 20.34
N ALA A 35 8.12 4.26 19.56
CA ALA A 35 7.90 2.87 19.95
C ALA A 35 9.20 2.07 20.02
N VAL A 36 10.09 2.27 19.05
CA VAL A 36 11.43 1.66 19.03
C VAL A 36 12.22 2.09 20.26
N ARG A 37 12.20 3.38 20.58
CA ARG A 37 12.87 3.92 21.78
C ARG A 37 12.30 3.33 23.07
N ILE A 38 10.98 3.36 23.25
CA ILE A 38 10.33 2.84 24.45
C ILE A 38 10.60 1.34 24.62
N ALA A 39 10.51 0.57 23.54
CA ALA A 39 10.79 -0.87 23.60
C ALA A 39 12.25 -1.15 24.00
N ALA A 40 13.20 -0.36 23.50
CA ALA A 40 14.60 -0.46 23.91
C ALA A 40 14.82 -0.06 25.38
N ASP A 41 14.23 1.05 25.82
CA ASP A 41 14.38 1.57 27.19
C ASP A 41 13.78 0.63 28.25
N LEU A 42 12.64 0.00 27.94
CA LEU A 42 11.90 -0.85 28.88
C LEU A 42 12.17 -2.35 28.69
N GLY A 43 12.94 -2.73 27.68
CA GLY A 43 13.23 -4.14 27.36
C GLY A 43 12.00 -4.92 26.88
N PHE A 44 11.09 -4.25 26.16
CA PHE A 44 9.95 -4.88 25.51
C PHE A 44 10.35 -5.51 24.18
N ASP A 45 9.57 -6.51 23.76
CA ASP A 45 9.67 -7.05 22.41
C ASP A 45 9.39 -5.99 21.33
N ARG A 46 10.02 -6.17 20.17
CA ARG A 46 9.98 -5.20 19.06
C ARG A 46 8.74 -5.39 18.19
N ILE A 47 8.21 -4.27 17.69
CA ILE A 47 7.35 -4.31 16.51
C ILE A 47 8.20 -4.67 15.28
N ILE A 48 7.67 -5.51 14.39
CA ILE A 48 8.43 -5.99 13.20
C ILE A 48 7.85 -5.50 11.88
N SER A 49 6.60 -5.02 11.89
CA SER A 49 5.93 -4.57 10.67
C SER A 49 5.02 -3.37 10.90
N ASN A 50 4.92 -2.51 9.89
CA ASN A 50 3.87 -1.50 9.77
C ASN A 50 2.99 -1.80 8.54
N GLN A 51 1.69 -1.58 8.65
CA GLN A 51 0.71 -1.79 7.58
C GLN A 51 0.11 -0.46 7.12
N PRO A 52 0.76 0.25 6.18
CA PRO A 52 0.24 1.48 5.61
C PRO A 52 -0.49 1.25 4.28
N GLN A 53 -1.28 2.25 3.88
CA GLN A 53 -1.75 2.37 2.50
C GLN A 53 -0.57 2.67 1.57
N TYR A 54 -0.41 1.92 0.49
CA TYR A 54 0.61 2.23 -0.51
C TYR A 54 0.19 1.77 -1.91
N SER A 55 0.34 2.64 -2.90
CA SER A 55 0.08 2.35 -4.31
C SER A 55 0.76 3.40 -5.19
N MET A 56 0.76 3.21 -6.51
CA MET A 56 1.27 4.22 -7.44
C MET A 56 0.62 5.60 -7.28
N LEU A 57 -0.62 5.67 -6.75
CA LEU A 57 -1.38 6.91 -6.52
C LEU A 57 -1.26 7.47 -5.09
N TRP A 58 -0.74 6.67 -4.15
CA TRP A 58 -0.69 7.02 -2.73
C TRP A 58 0.66 6.60 -2.14
N ARG A 59 1.54 7.58 -1.98
CA ARG A 59 2.97 7.41 -1.70
C ARG A 59 3.42 8.17 -0.44
N THR A 60 2.48 8.47 0.45
CA THR A 60 2.71 9.29 1.66
C THR A 60 3.76 8.71 2.61
N ILE A 61 3.99 7.40 2.56
CA ILE A 61 4.98 6.72 3.40
C ILE A 61 6.43 6.89 2.95
N GLU A 62 6.67 7.32 1.70
CA GLU A 62 8.01 7.29 1.10
C GLU A 62 8.99 8.26 1.77
N ALA A 63 8.52 9.44 2.16
CA ALA A 63 9.38 10.49 2.69
C ALA A 63 9.87 10.23 4.12
N GLU A 64 9.01 9.64 4.97
CA GLU A 64 9.29 9.55 6.41
C GLU A 64 9.16 8.12 6.95
N VAL A 65 8.00 7.48 6.76
CA VAL A 65 7.70 6.16 7.34
C VAL A 65 8.66 5.08 6.84
N VAL A 66 8.93 5.04 5.53
CA VAL A 66 9.83 4.04 4.94
C VAL A 66 11.27 4.17 5.48
N PRO A 67 11.92 5.36 5.40
CA PRO A 67 13.26 5.53 5.98
C PRO A 67 13.34 5.22 7.48
N THR A 68 12.36 5.70 8.28
CA THR A 68 12.34 5.41 9.72
C THR A 68 12.20 3.91 10.00
N SER A 69 11.32 3.24 9.25
CA SER A 69 11.11 1.80 9.41
C SER A 69 12.34 0.99 8.99
N GLN A 70 13.01 1.37 7.89
CA GLN A 70 14.26 0.74 7.46
C GLN A 70 15.35 0.86 8.54
N ALA A 71 15.54 2.05 9.10
CA ALA A 71 16.52 2.29 10.17
C ALA A 71 16.22 1.45 11.43
N ALA A 72 14.94 1.17 11.71
CA ALA A 72 14.50 0.37 12.84
C ALA A 72 14.47 -1.15 12.57
N GLY A 73 14.70 -1.59 11.32
CA GLY A 73 14.54 -3.00 10.92
C GLY A 73 13.08 -3.46 10.87
N ILE A 74 12.15 -2.54 10.57
CA ILE A 74 10.71 -2.77 10.47
C ILE A 74 10.31 -2.76 8.99
N SER A 75 9.62 -3.80 8.54
CA SER A 75 9.15 -3.90 7.15
C SER A 75 7.72 -3.37 6.98
N GLN A 76 7.35 -3.03 5.75
CA GLN A 76 5.98 -2.68 5.40
C GLN A 76 5.21 -3.89 4.87
N ILE A 77 3.97 -4.04 5.31
CA ILE A 77 2.98 -4.95 4.72
C ILE A 77 1.85 -4.07 4.19
N VAL A 78 1.90 -3.71 2.91
CA VAL A 78 1.07 -2.62 2.39
C VAL A 78 -0.33 -3.08 1.99
N TRP A 79 -1.32 -2.21 2.13
CA TRP A 79 -2.68 -2.46 1.64
C TRP A 79 -3.09 -1.48 0.53
N SER A 80 -4.13 -1.84 -0.22
CA SER A 80 -4.60 -1.16 -1.44
C SER A 80 -3.55 -0.95 -2.55
N PRO A 81 -2.71 -1.94 -2.88
CA PRO A 81 -1.71 -1.80 -3.95
C PRO A 81 -2.34 -1.49 -5.33
N ILE A 82 -3.58 -1.95 -5.55
CA ILE A 82 -4.38 -1.69 -6.77
C ILE A 82 -5.38 -0.53 -6.61
N ALA A 83 -5.25 0.28 -5.56
CA ALA A 83 -6.09 1.45 -5.26
C ALA A 83 -7.60 1.16 -5.39
N GLN A 84 -8.11 0.20 -4.62
CA GLN A 84 -9.53 -0.23 -4.66
C GLN A 84 -10.02 -0.72 -6.05
N GLY A 85 -9.07 -1.12 -6.91
CA GLY A 85 -9.32 -1.56 -8.27
C GLY A 85 -9.32 -0.43 -9.30
N VAL A 86 -8.95 0.80 -8.93
CA VAL A 86 -8.83 1.93 -9.86
C VAL A 86 -7.67 1.68 -10.81
N LEU A 87 -6.52 1.25 -10.30
CA LEU A 87 -5.31 0.94 -11.09
C LEU A 87 -5.46 -0.24 -12.06
N THR A 88 -6.62 -0.91 -12.10
CA THR A 88 -6.89 -1.92 -13.14
C THR A 88 -7.38 -1.31 -14.46
N GLY A 89 -7.64 0.00 -14.49
CA GLY A 89 -8.16 0.72 -15.67
C GLY A 89 -9.62 0.41 -16.02
N LYS A 90 -10.35 -0.32 -15.16
CA LYS A 90 -11.74 -0.72 -15.43
C LYS A 90 -12.75 0.43 -15.30
N TYR A 91 -12.39 1.51 -14.61
CA TYR A 91 -13.19 2.72 -14.51
C TYR A 91 -12.65 3.73 -15.52
N ARG A 92 -13.54 4.27 -16.36
CA ARG A 92 -13.19 5.20 -17.44
C ARG A 92 -13.77 6.58 -17.15
N PRO A 93 -13.07 7.66 -17.54
CA PRO A 93 -13.53 9.03 -17.30
C PRO A 93 -14.84 9.29 -18.05
N GLY A 94 -15.81 9.93 -17.37
CA GLY A 94 -17.12 10.24 -17.94
C GLY A 94 -18.03 9.04 -18.28
N GLU A 95 -17.62 7.80 -18.00
CA GLU A 95 -18.43 6.61 -18.25
C GLU A 95 -19.15 6.11 -16.98
N PRO A 96 -20.30 5.41 -17.12
CA PRO A 96 -20.95 4.76 -16.00
C PRO A 96 -20.03 3.75 -15.30
N LEU A 97 -20.13 3.69 -13.97
CA LEU A 97 -19.38 2.72 -13.18
C LEU A 97 -19.86 1.28 -13.49
N PRO A 98 -18.94 0.32 -13.78
CA PRO A 98 -19.35 -1.03 -14.10
C PRO A 98 -20.04 -1.70 -12.90
N GLU A 99 -21.11 -2.46 -13.17
CA GLU A 99 -21.83 -3.20 -12.15
C GLU A 99 -20.98 -4.28 -11.48
N GLY A 100 -21.33 -4.65 -10.25
CA GLY A 100 -20.61 -5.68 -9.48
C GLY A 100 -19.18 -5.28 -9.10
N THR A 101 -18.81 -4.01 -9.25
CA THR A 101 -17.51 -3.48 -8.83
C THR A 101 -17.57 -2.95 -7.40
N ARG A 102 -16.39 -2.68 -6.83
CA ARG A 102 -16.29 -2.05 -5.51
C ARG A 102 -16.97 -0.67 -5.49
N ALA A 103 -16.92 0.06 -6.60
CA ALA A 103 -17.55 1.37 -6.75
C ALA A 103 -19.08 1.35 -6.70
N THR A 104 -19.70 0.22 -7.07
CA THR A 104 -21.16 0.04 -7.01
C THR A 104 -21.61 -0.71 -5.75
N SER A 105 -20.70 -1.09 -4.86
CA SER A 105 -21.01 -1.83 -3.63
C SER A 105 -21.30 -0.91 -2.45
N ALA A 106 -22.29 -1.23 -1.62
CA ALA A 106 -22.69 -0.39 -0.48
C ALA A 106 -21.53 -0.06 0.49
N ASN A 107 -20.68 -1.04 0.77
CA ASN A 107 -19.56 -0.88 1.71
C ASN A 107 -18.27 -0.37 1.04
N GLY A 108 -18.12 -0.55 -0.27
CA GLY A 108 -16.89 -0.22 -0.99
C GLY A 108 -16.91 1.14 -1.69
N ALA A 109 -18.10 1.67 -2.01
CA ALA A 109 -18.26 2.89 -2.79
C ALA A 109 -17.60 4.10 -2.12
N ASN A 110 -17.69 4.23 -0.79
CA ASN A 110 -17.11 5.34 -0.06
C ASN A 110 -15.58 5.36 -0.13
N PHE A 111 -14.94 4.20 -0.04
CA PHE A 111 -13.48 4.08 -0.08
C PHE A 111 -12.87 4.42 -1.44
N VAL A 112 -13.59 4.09 -2.53
CA VAL A 112 -13.05 4.31 -3.89
C VAL A 112 -13.43 5.69 -4.45
N ARG A 113 -14.48 6.35 -3.94
CA ARG A 113 -15.01 7.61 -4.47
C ARG A 113 -13.95 8.69 -4.69
N ARG A 114 -13.01 8.86 -3.75
CA ARG A 114 -11.94 9.88 -3.85
C ARG A 114 -10.98 9.66 -5.03
N LEU A 115 -10.89 8.42 -5.51
CA LEU A 115 -10.02 8.02 -6.63
C LEU A 115 -10.77 8.02 -7.98
N LEU A 116 -12.09 8.19 -8.00
CA LEU A 116 -12.92 8.17 -9.22
C LEU A 116 -13.05 9.56 -9.87
N ARG A 117 -12.03 10.41 -9.73
CA ARG A 117 -11.97 11.73 -10.39
C ARG A 117 -11.53 11.53 -11.84
N ASP A 118 -12.14 12.20 -12.80
CA ASP A 118 -11.83 12.03 -14.24
C ASP A 118 -10.35 12.27 -14.57
N GLU A 119 -9.72 13.23 -13.89
CA GLU A 119 -8.27 13.46 -13.91
C GLU A 119 -7.48 12.18 -13.61
N VAL A 120 -7.75 11.53 -12.47
CA VAL A 120 -7.09 10.30 -12.05
C VAL A 120 -7.38 9.18 -13.03
N LEU A 121 -8.65 9.01 -13.42
CA LEU A 121 -9.07 7.95 -14.33
C LEU A 121 -8.39 8.08 -15.70
N THR A 122 -8.23 9.32 -16.20
CA THR A 122 -7.51 9.60 -17.44
C THR A 122 -6.06 9.15 -17.34
N ARG A 123 -5.33 9.55 -16.28
CA ARG A 123 -3.94 9.10 -16.08
C ARG A 123 -3.82 7.59 -15.93
N VAL A 124 -4.80 6.93 -15.32
CA VAL A 124 -4.82 5.47 -15.24
C VAL A 124 -5.04 4.82 -16.61
N GLN A 125 -5.84 5.42 -17.51
CA GLN A 125 -5.93 4.91 -18.88
C GLN A 125 -4.59 5.04 -19.61
N ASP A 126 -3.84 6.12 -19.36
CA ASP A 126 -2.50 6.34 -19.92
C ASP A 126 -1.45 5.33 -19.39
N LEU A 127 -1.71 4.65 -18.27
CA LEU A 127 -0.87 3.56 -17.77
C LEU A 127 -1.07 2.24 -18.51
N LEU A 128 -2.19 2.04 -19.22
CA LEU A 128 -2.49 0.76 -19.88
C LEU A 128 -1.44 0.37 -20.94
N PRO A 129 -0.96 1.29 -21.81
CA PRO A 129 0.15 1.01 -22.71
C PRO A 129 1.46 0.70 -21.97
N VAL A 130 1.73 1.37 -20.85
CA VAL A 130 2.93 1.13 -20.04
C VAL A 130 2.93 -0.29 -19.45
N ALA A 131 1.76 -0.76 -18.97
CA ALA A 131 1.60 -2.13 -18.50
C ALA A 131 1.79 -3.15 -19.64
N ALA A 132 1.23 -2.87 -20.82
CA ALA A 132 1.37 -3.73 -21.99
C ALA A 132 2.84 -3.85 -22.46
N ASP A 133 3.58 -2.74 -22.49
CA ASP A 133 5.01 -2.73 -22.83
C ASP A 133 5.85 -3.54 -21.84
N ALA A 134 5.46 -3.54 -20.55
CA ALA A 134 6.07 -4.37 -19.52
C ALA A 134 5.61 -5.84 -19.56
N GLY A 135 4.68 -6.21 -20.44
CA GLY A 135 4.12 -7.56 -20.53
C GLY A 135 3.22 -7.94 -19.34
N LEU A 136 2.65 -6.96 -18.65
CA LEU A 136 1.85 -7.14 -17.44
C LEU A 136 0.40 -6.67 -17.64
N SER A 137 -0.53 -7.29 -16.93
CA SER A 137 -1.84 -6.67 -16.74
C SER A 137 -1.71 -5.41 -15.86
N PRO A 138 -2.63 -4.44 -15.95
CA PRO A 138 -2.56 -3.23 -15.11
C PRO A 138 -2.56 -3.53 -13.60
N ALA A 139 -3.28 -4.57 -13.18
CA ALA A 139 -3.27 -5.04 -11.80
C ALA A 139 -1.90 -5.60 -11.39
N GLN A 140 -1.25 -6.37 -12.27
CA GLN A 140 0.10 -6.88 -12.03
C GLN A 140 1.12 -5.75 -11.98
N LEU A 141 1.04 -4.77 -12.88
CA LEU A 141 1.92 -3.60 -12.86
C LEU A 141 1.83 -2.87 -11.51
N ALA A 142 0.61 -2.63 -11.03
CA ALA A 142 0.39 -1.95 -9.75
C ALA A 142 0.96 -2.71 -8.55
N VAL A 143 0.78 -4.04 -8.50
CA VAL A 143 1.36 -4.89 -7.44
C VAL A 143 2.87 -4.98 -7.57
N ALA A 144 3.40 -5.17 -8.78
CA ALA A 144 4.84 -5.22 -9.02
C ALA A 144 5.52 -3.90 -8.65
N TRP A 145 4.87 -2.77 -8.92
CA TRP A 145 5.38 -1.44 -8.59
C TRP A 145 5.59 -1.26 -7.08
N VAL A 146 4.58 -1.59 -6.25
CA VAL A 146 4.75 -1.45 -4.79
C VAL A 146 5.84 -2.38 -4.23
N LEU A 147 6.06 -3.53 -4.88
CA LEU A 147 7.10 -4.50 -4.52
C LEU A 147 8.50 -4.11 -5.02
N GLN A 148 8.66 -3.00 -5.76
CA GLN A 148 9.99 -2.46 -6.05
C GLN A 148 10.60 -1.70 -4.86
N ASN A 149 9.79 -1.29 -3.89
CA ASN A 149 10.29 -0.68 -2.67
C ASN A 149 10.85 -1.76 -1.75
N ASP A 150 12.17 -1.75 -1.53
CA ASP A 150 12.88 -2.79 -0.77
C ASP A 150 12.42 -2.93 0.69
N ASN A 151 11.74 -1.92 1.27
CA ASN A 151 11.18 -2.05 2.60
C ASN A 151 9.78 -2.69 2.62
N VAL A 152 9.16 -2.94 1.47
CA VAL A 152 7.87 -3.61 1.35
C VAL A 152 8.08 -5.12 1.32
N ALA A 153 7.81 -5.78 2.44
CA ALA A 153 7.92 -7.24 2.55
C ALA A 153 6.75 -7.96 1.88
N SER A 154 5.57 -7.33 1.81
CA SER A 154 4.37 -7.93 1.21
C SER A 154 3.35 -6.88 0.79
N ALA A 155 2.56 -7.22 -0.24
CA ALA A 155 1.43 -6.43 -0.71
C ALA A 155 0.13 -7.22 -0.54
N ILE A 156 -0.80 -6.70 0.27
CA ILE A 156 -2.09 -7.32 0.53
C ILE A 156 -3.01 -7.08 -0.67
N ILE A 157 -3.27 -8.14 -1.42
CA ILE A 157 -4.22 -8.12 -2.54
C ILE A 157 -5.61 -8.52 -2.07
N GLY A 158 -6.60 -7.68 -2.38
CA GLY A 158 -8.01 -8.02 -2.24
C GLY A 158 -8.54 -8.62 -3.54
N ALA A 159 -9.15 -9.80 -3.47
CA ALA A 159 -9.79 -10.46 -4.61
C ALA A 159 -11.24 -10.84 -4.24
N SER A 160 -12.19 -10.58 -5.15
CA SER A 160 -13.58 -11.02 -4.99
C SER A 160 -13.87 -12.32 -5.73
N ARG A 161 -12.92 -12.80 -6.55
CA ARG A 161 -13.00 -14.06 -7.29
C ARG A 161 -11.65 -14.79 -7.27
N PRO A 162 -11.60 -16.12 -7.21
CA PRO A 162 -10.34 -16.89 -7.15
C PRO A 162 -9.38 -16.58 -8.30
N GLU A 163 -9.88 -16.32 -9.51
CA GLU A 163 -9.06 -16.07 -10.69
C GLU A 163 -8.21 -14.80 -10.53
N GLN A 164 -8.70 -13.80 -9.79
CA GLN A 164 -7.94 -12.58 -9.50
C GLN A 164 -6.73 -12.87 -8.61
N VAL A 165 -6.80 -13.87 -7.72
CA VAL A 165 -5.66 -14.27 -6.89
C VAL A 165 -4.57 -14.88 -7.77
N HIS A 166 -4.95 -15.80 -8.66
CA HIS A 166 -4.03 -16.43 -9.61
C HIS A 166 -3.41 -15.44 -10.60
N GLU A 167 -4.14 -14.37 -10.94
CA GLU A 167 -3.61 -13.34 -11.83
C GLU A 167 -2.65 -12.39 -11.10
N ASN A 168 -3.02 -11.92 -9.91
CA ASN A 168 -2.21 -10.96 -9.16
C ASN A 168 -0.91 -11.57 -8.62
N VAL A 169 -0.90 -12.87 -8.27
CA VAL A 169 0.31 -13.53 -7.75
C VAL A 169 1.46 -13.56 -8.76
N LYS A 170 1.16 -13.46 -10.07
CA LYS A 170 2.18 -13.37 -11.14
C LYS A 170 3.02 -12.10 -11.06
N ALA A 171 2.58 -11.08 -10.31
CA ALA A 171 3.38 -9.88 -10.05
C ALA A 171 4.52 -10.12 -9.06
N ALA A 172 4.45 -11.18 -8.25
CA ALA A 172 5.48 -11.48 -7.27
C ALA A 172 6.80 -11.85 -7.98
N GLY A 173 7.89 -11.20 -7.58
CA GLY A 173 9.22 -11.42 -8.16
C GLY A 173 9.48 -10.70 -9.49
N VAL A 174 8.49 -9.99 -10.06
CA VAL A 174 8.69 -9.15 -11.23
C VAL A 174 9.59 -7.97 -10.85
N LYS A 175 10.66 -7.76 -11.65
CA LYS A 175 11.50 -6.56 -11.58
C LYS A 175 11.11 -5.65 -12.73
N LEU A 176 10.76 -4.40 -12.40
CA LEU A 176 10.38 -3.41 -13.38
C LEU A 176 11.62 -2.66 -13.85
N ASP A 177 11.76 -2.50 -15.16
CA ASP A 177 12.87 -1.74 -15.71
C ASP A 177 12.81 -0.27 -15.28
N PRO A 178 13.96 0.40 -15.05
CA PRO A 178 13.99 1.81 -14.66
C PRO A 178 13.23 2.74 -15.62
N GLU A 179 13.20 2.41 -16.92
CA GLU A 179 12.44 3.15 -17.92
C GLU A 179 10.92 3.04 -17.70
N ILE A 180 10.43 1.84 -17.34
CA ILE A 180 9.01 1.64 -17.00
C ILE A 180 8.65 2.45 -15.74
N LEU A 181 9.51 2.43 -14.72
CA LEU A 181 9.29 3.22 -13.50
C LEU A 181 9.21 4.73 -13.79
N ALA A 182 10.14 5.25 -14.60
CA ALA A 182 10.14 6.66 -15.00
C ALA A 182 8.87 7.03 -15.82
N ARG A 183 8.41 6.14 -16.69
CA ARG A 183 7.16 6.33 -17.45
C ARG A 183 5.93 6.33 -16.54
N ILE A 184 5.87 5.46 -15.54
CA ILE A 184 4.79 5.46 -14.52
C ILE A 184 4.74 6.81 -13.82
N ASP A 185 5.88 7.32 -13.35
CA ASP A 185 5.94 8.61 -12.66
C ASP A 185 5.52 9.76 -13.57
N SER A 186 6.01 9.78 -14.82
CA SER A 186 5.61 10.79 -15.80
C SER A 186 4.11 10.75 -16.13
N VAL A 187 3.50 9.57 -16.23
CA VAL A 187 2.08 9.42 -16.54
C VAL A 187 1.21 9.87 -15.37
N LEU A 188 1.61 9.54 -14.15
CA LEU A 188 0.85 9.87 -12.94
C LEU A 188 1.14 11.26 -12.36
N ASP A 189 2.03 12.02 -12.99
CA ASP A 189 2.38 13.36 -12.51
C ASP A 189 1.14 14.25 -12.32
N GLY A 190 1.13 14.96 -11.20
CA GLY A 190 0.03 15.81 -10.74
C GLY A 190 -1.14 15.09 -10.06
N VAL A 191 -1.20 13.75 -10.05
CA VAL A 191 -2.30 13.00 -9.41
C VAL A 191 -1.87 12.09 -8.25
N VAL A 192 -0.56 11.96 -8.02
CA VAL A 192 0.01 11.18 -6.91
C VAL A 192 -0.07 11.98 -5.60
N VAL A 193 -0.54 11.33 -4.53
CA VAL A 193 -0.49 11.91 -3.18
C VAL A 193 0.80 11.50 -2.48
N THR A 194 1.61 12.49 -2.09
CA THR A 194 2.92 12.28 -1.44
C THR A 194 3.01 12.92 -0.06
N ASP A 195 2.05 13.76 0.33
CA ASP A 195 2.05 14.45 1.63
C ASP A 195 1.87 13.45 2.80
N PRO A 196 2.85 13.32 3.71
CA PRO A 196 2.77 12.42 4.86
C PRO A 196 1.58 12.69 5.79
N GLU A 197 1.08 13.92 5.81
CA GLU A 197 -0.06 14.34 6.64
C GLU A 197 -1.42 14.13 5.93
N ALA A 198 -1.42 13.65 4.68
CA ALA A 198 -2.64 13.39 3.96
C ALA A 198 -3.45 12.24 4.59
N VAL A 199 -4.74 12.48 4.80
CA VAL A 199 -5.66 11.48 5.36
C VAL A 199 -6.31 10.67 4.24
N GLY A 200 -6.25 9.34 4.37
CA GLY A 200 -6.75 8.36 3.39
C GLY A 200 -8.25 8.03 3.48
#